data_AF-A0AAW1XU74-F1
#
_entry.id   AF-A0AAW1XU74-F1
#
_cell.length_a   1.000
_cell.length_b   1.000
_cell.length_c   1.000
_cell.angle_alpha   90.00
_cell.angle_beta   90.00
_cell.angle_gamma   90.00
#
_symmetry.space_group_name_H-M   'P 1'
#
loop_
_entity.id
_entity.type
_entity.pdbx_description
1 polymer ?
#
loop_
_entity_poly.entity_id
_entity_poly.type
_entity_poly.pdbx_seq_one_letter_code
_entity_poly.pdbx_strand_id
1 'polypeptide(L)' 'MSHIHKALMEDKIRLKLPDVAAHGQATLLAPFHLGTHHQENLFFNDSSSPPTPILRPKFSLRGWCWLTLTTESRRTRRS' A
#
# COMPACT_ATOMS: atom_id res chain seq x y z
N MET A 1 -3.54 -17.73 19.96
CA MET A 1 -2.28 -17.49 19.22
C MET A 1 -2.66 -17.39 17.75
N SER A 2 -2.78 -16.17 17.19
CA SER A 2 -3.28 -15.96 15.83
C SER A 2 -2.19 -16.27 14.80
N HIS A 3 -2.42 -17.31 14.00
CA HIS A 3 -1.62 -17.62 12.83
C HIS A 3 -1.93 -16.59 11.74
N ILE A 4 -1.03 -15.61 11.59
CA ILE A 4 -1.05 -14.71 10.44
C ILE A 4 -0.48 -15.50 9.27
N HIS A 5 -1.36 -16.09 8.46
CA HIS A 5 -0.99 -16.59 7.14
C HIS A 5 -0.57 -15.39 6.28
N LYS A 6 0.74 -15.30 6.04
CA LYS A 6 1.34 -14.31 5.15
C LYS A 6 1.07 -14.76 3.71
N ALA A 7 0.31 -13.97 2.95
CA ALA A 7 0.28 -14.14 1.49
C ALA A 7 1.72 -13.88 0.98
N LEU A 8 2.34 -14.89 0.38
CA LEU A 8 3.72 -14.86 -0.07
C LEU A 8 3.93 -14.01 -1.35
N MET A 9 2.85 -13.58 -2.00
CA MET A 9 2.91 -12.75 -3.21
C MET A 9 1.62 -11.90 -3.36
N GLU A 10 1.77 -10.59 -3.52
CA GLU A 10 0.67 -9.65 -3.84
C GLU A 10 0.87 -9.13 -5.27
N ASP A 11 0.16 -9.73 -6.24
CA ASP A 11 0.19 -9.29 -7.64
C ASP A 11 -0.77 -8.11 -7.83
N LYS A 12 -0.29 -6.92 -7.46
CA LYS A 12 -1.06 -5.69 -7.56
C LYS A 12 -0.70 -4.90 -8.80
N ILE A 13 -1.70 -4.62 -9.64
CA ILE A 13 -1.59 -3.63 -10.71
C ILE A 13 -1.67 -2.23 -10.09
N ARG A 14 -0.64 -1.41 -10.30
CA ARG A 14 -0.58 -0.01 -9.83
C ARG A 14 -0.52 0.91 -11.04
N LEU A 15 -1.62 1.62 -11.31
CA LEU A 15 -1.71 2.63 -12.35
C LEU A 15 -1.69 4.02 -11.71
N LYS A 16 -0.99 4.97 -12.35
CA LYS A 16 -0.98 6.37 -11.94
C LYS A 16 -2.00 7.12 -12.81
N LEU A 17 -2.92 7.84 -12.17
CA LEU A 17 -3.79 8.78 -12.88
C LEU A 17 -3.00 10.07 -13.20
N PRO A 18 -3.19 10.66 -14.38
CA PRO A 18 -2.39 11.80 -14.83
C PRO A 18 -2.72 13.09 -14.06
N ASP A 19 -3.98 13.31 -13.71
CA ASP A 19 -4.44 14.54 -13.05
C ASP A 19 -5.73 14.34 -12.22
N VAL A 20 -6.21 15.43 -11.62
CA VAL A 20 -7.43 15.46 -10.79
C VAL A 20 -8.70 15.28 -11.63
N ALA A 21 -8.70 15.72 -12.90
CA ALA A 21 -9.86 15.56 -13.77
C ALA A 21 -10.08 14.08 -14.13
N ALA A 22 -9.00 13.35 -14.45
CA ALA A 22 -9.00 11.91 -14.65
C ALA A 22 -9.43 11.15 -13.38
N HIS A 23 -9.08 11.67 -12.19
CA HIS A 23 -9.61 11.14 -10.93
C HIS A 23 -11.13 11.36 -10.81
N GLY A 24 -11.63 12.53 -11.17
CA GLY A 24 -13.07 12.82 -11.20
C GLY A 24 -13.85 11.90 -12.16
N GLN A 25 -13.24 11.50 -13.28
CA GLN A 25 -13.82 10.52 -14.20
C GLN A 25 -13.92 9.10 -13.64
N ALA A 26 -13.23 8.78 -12.53
CA ALA A 26 -13.41 7.50 -11.84
C ALA A 26 -14.83 7.30 -11.26
N THR A 27 -15.68 8.34 -11.30
CA THR A 27 -17.14 8.23 -11.09
C THR A 27 -17.81 7.19 -11.98
N LEU A 28 -17.23 6.85 -13.15
CA LEU A 28 -17.69 5.74 -13.98
C LEU A 28 -17.65 4.38 -13.24
N LEU A 29 -16.86 4.26 -12.18
CA LEU A 29 -16.78 3.07 -11.33
C LEU A 29 -17.82 3.06 -10.20
N ALA A 30 -18.70 4.08 -10.11
CA ALA A 30 -19.72 4.18 -9.05
C ALA A 30 -20.63 2.94 -8.93
N PRO A 31 -21.08 2.28 -10.01
CA PRO A 31 -21.87 1.05 -9.89
C PRO A 31 -21.13 -0.12 -9.21
N PHE A 32 -19.80 -0.07 -9.16
CA PHE A 32 -18.94 -1.08 -8.53
C PHE A 32 -18.42 -0.63 -7.16
N HIS A 33 -19.01 0.43 -6.58
CA HIS A 33 -18.57 0.97 -5.29
C HIS A 33 -18.90 0.00 -4.14
N LEU A 34 -17.87 -0.46 -3.44
CA LEU A 34 -18.00 -1.31 -2.25
C LEU A 34 -17.95 -0.50 -0.95
N GLY A 35 -17.25 0.63 -0.96
CA GLY A 35 -17.03 1.44 0.23
C GLY A 35 -15.85 2.38 0.08
N THR A 36 -15.89 3.47 0.86
CA THR A 36 -14.78 4.43 0.97
C THR A 36 -14.20 4.33 2.37
N HIS A 37 -12.89 4.05 2.47
CA HIS A 37 -12.20 3.89 3.75
C HIS A 37 -11.09 4.93 3.89
N HIS A 38 -11.14 5.72 4.96
CA HIS A 38 -10.03 6.57 5.36
C HIS A 38 -8.89 5.72 5.93
N GLN A 39 -7.67 6.00 5.49
CA GLN A 39 -6.48 5.23 5.84
C GLN A 39 -5.32 6.16 6.14
N GLU A 40 -4.68 5.94 7.29
CA GLU A 40 -3.48 6.65 7.69
C GLU A 40 -2.31 5.66 7.65
N ASN A 41 -1.25 6.03 6.93
CA ASN A 41 -0.05 5.21 6.80
C ASN A 41 1.10 5.90 7.53
N LEU A 42 1.63 5.27 8.56
CA LEU A 42 2.90 5.67 9.17
C LEU A 42 4.02 4.83 8.56
N PHE A 43 5.22 5.40 8.45
CA PHE A 43 6.37 4.72 7.88
C PHE A 43 7.52 4.78 8.88
N PHE A 44 8.11 3.63 9.16
CA PHE A 44 9.27 3.53 10.04
C PHE A 44 10.45 3.03 9.23
N ASN A 45 11.55 3.76 9.29
CA ASN A 45 12.84 3.36 8.73
C ASN A 45 13.93 3.66 9.75
N ASP A 46 14.88 2.75 9.89
CA ASP A 46 16.07 2.99 10.71
C ASP A 46 17.10 3.77 9.88
N SER A 47 17.60 4.88 10.41
CA SER A 47 18.45 5.83 9.69
C SER A 47 19.87 5.31 9.43
N SER A 48 20.26 4.18 10.04
CA SER A 48 21.64 3.68 10.01
C SER A 48 21.90 2.47 9.11
N SER A 49 20.99 2.11 8.18
CA SER A 49 21.11 0.86 7.42
C SER A 49 20.88 0.99 5.90
N PRO A 50 21.59 0.17 5.06
CA PRO A 50 21.36 0.05 3.60
C PRO A 50 19.91 -0.43 3.33
N PRO A 51 19.34 -0.31 2.11
CA PRO A 51 17.88 -0.21 1.89
C PRO A 51 17.10 -1.28 2.64
N THR A 52 16.60 -0.90 3.82
CA THR A 52 15.94 -1.79 4.75
C THR A 52 14.45 -1.89 4.45
N PRO A 53 13.80 -3.00 4.84
CA PRO A 53 12.38 -3.16 4.67
C PRO A 53 11.60 -2.03 5.35
N ILE A 54 10.68 -1.43 4.60
CA ILE A 54 9.80 -0.38 5.11
C ILE A 54 8.70 -1.06 5.94
N LEU A 55 8.63 -0.69 7.21
CA LEU A 55 7.52 -1.06 8.07
C LEU A 55 6.43 0.01 7.95
N ARG A 56 5.24 -0.41 7.53
CA ARG A 56 4.08 0.47 7.36
C ARG A 56 2.88 -0.07 8.13
N PRO A 57 2.62 0.42 9.35
CA PRO A 57 1.33 0.25 9.97
C PRO A 57 0.29 1.13 9.28
N LYS A 58 -0.90 0.57 9.14
CA LYS A 58 -2.04 1.16 8.44
C LYS A 58 -3.24 1.14 9.35
N PHE A 59 -3.70 2.32 9.71
CA PHE A 59 -4.85 2.51 10.60
C PHE A 59 -6.09 2.84 9.78
N SER A 60 -7.22 2.27 10.18
CA SER A 60 -8.54 2.61 9.65
C SER A 60 -9.40 3.20 10.76
N LEU A 61 -10.23 4.19 10.41
CA LEU A 61 -11.21 4.80 11.32
C LEU A 61 -12.19 3.78 11.94
N ARG A 62 -12.31 2.58 11.37
CA ARG A 62 -13.10 1.47 11.94
C ARG A 62 -12.37 0.69 13.05
N GLY A 63 -11.26 1.22 13.58
CA GLY A 63 -10.51 0.63 14.69
C GLY A 63 -9.58 -0.52 14.30
N TRP A 64 -9.34 -0.74 13.01
CA TRP A 64 -8.47 -1.81 12.52
C TRP A 64 -7.06 -1.28 12.27
N CYS A 65 -6.05 -2.04 12.71
CA CYS A 65 -4.64 -1.77 12.46
C CYS A 65 -4.00 -2.96 11.75
N TRP A 66 -3.33 -2.69 10.63
CA TRP A 66 -2.62 -3.70 9.84
C TRP A 66 -1.14 -3.33 9.76
N LEU A 67 -0.25 -4.29 10.02
CA LEU A 67 1.19 -4.11 9.87
C LEU A 67 1.65 -4.72 8.56
N THR A 68 2.28 -3.91 7.69
CA THR A 68 2.89 -4.38 6.44
C THR A 68 4.39 -4.18 6.46
N LEU A 69 5.15 -5.19 6.03
CA LEU A 69 6.60 -5.14 5.86
C LEU A 69 6.92 -5.34 4.38
N THR A 70 7.46 -4.32 3.73
CA THR A 70 7.80 -4.37 2.30
C THR A 70 9.31 -4.21 2.09
N THR A 71 9.96 -5.23 1.55
CA THR A 71 11.35 -5.16 1.08
C THR A 71 11.38 -4.66 -0.36
N GLU A 72 12.00 -3.52 -0.62
CA GLU A 72 12.21 -3.07 -2.00
C GLU A 72 13.46 -3.75 -2.59
N SER A 73 13.26 -4.82 -3.36
CA SER A 73 14.33 -5.42 -4.16
C SER A 73 14.61 -4.51 -5.37
N ARG A 74 15.57 -3.60 -5.25
CA ARG A 74 16.11 -2.87 -6.42
C ARG A 74 16.70 -3.89 -7.40
N ARG A 75 15.94 -4.29 -8.43
CA ARG A 75 16.54 -4.83 -9.64
C ARG A 75 17.33 -3.69 -10.27
N THR A 76 18.64 -3.71 -10.06
CA THR A 76 19.60 -2.90 -10.81
C THR A 76 19.38 -3.17 -12.30
N ARG A 77 18.78 -2.22 -13.03
CA ARG A 77 18.92 -2.15 -14.48
C ARG A 77 20.39 -1.86 -14.74
N ARG A 78 21.17 -2.88 -15.13
CA ARG A 78 22.44 -2.66 -15.83
C ARG A 78 22.09 -2.05 -17.18
N SER A 79 22.72 -0.92 -17.49
CA SER A 79 22.69 -0.24 -18.79
C SER A 79 23.32 -1.09 -19.87
#